data_AF-A0A1W9KNQ9-F1
#
_entry.id   AF-A0A1W9KNQ9-F1
#
_cell.length_a   1.000
_cell.length_b   1.000
_cell.length_c   1.000
_cell.angle_alpha   90.00
_cell.angle_beta   90.00
_cell.angle_gamma   90.00
#
_symmetry.space_group_name_H-M   'P 1'
#
loop_
_entity.id
_entity.type
_entity.pdbx_description
1 polymer ?
#
loop_
_entity_poly.entity_id
_entity_poly.type
_entity_poly.pdbx_seq_one_letter_code
_entity_poly.pdbx_strand_id
1 'polypeptide(L)'
;MSIQSELQNLFPPNIIKQATRLEPAKVDALAVNAAAGALLRLKGQPSEQVALVSTMQPSTAAALCRWLIDPSFWGLVSNVTTH
;
A
#
# COMPACT_ATOMS: atom_id res chain seq x y z
N MET A 1 -0.31 -18.24 -9.33
CA MET A 1 -1.24 -17.10 -9.15
C MET A 1 -0.48 -15.84 -9.53
N SER A 2 -1.13 -14.88 -10.19
CA SER A 2 -0.50 -13.60 -10.55
C SER A 2 -0.68 -12.60 -9.41
N ILE A 3 0.32 -11.74 -9.20
CA ILE A 3 0.31 -10.68 -8.18
C ILE A 3 -0.92 -9.75 -8.31
N GLN A 4 -1.44 -9.55 -9.52
CA GLN A 4 -2.68 -8.79 -9.77
C GLN A 4 -3.92 -9.42 -9.14
N SER A 5 -4.02 -10.75 -9.09
CA SER A 5 -5.16 -11.44 -8.46
C SER A 5 -5.07 -11.35 -6.93
N GLU A 6 -3.86 -11.42 -6.38
CA GLU A 6 -3.64 -11.25 -4.94
C GLU A 6 -3.92 -9.80 -4.50
N LEU A 7 -3.54 -8.81 -5.32
CA LEU A 7 -3.85 -7.41 -5.06
C LEU A 7 -5.35 -7.11 -5.11
N GLN A 8 -6.10 -7.73 -6.02
CA GLN A 8 -7.56 -7.60 -6.09
C GLN A 8 -8.27 -8.23 -4.89
N ASN A 9 -7.67 -9.25 -4.28
CA ASN A 9 -8.18 -9.84 -3.04
C ASN A 9 -7.85 -8.99 -1.82
N LEU A 10 -6.68 -8.32 -1.81
CA LEU A 10 -6.20 -7.56 -0.67
C LEU A 10 -6.70 -6.11 -0.64
N PHE A 11 -6.85 -5.48 -1.80
CA PHE A 11 -7.22 -4.07 -1.93
C PHE A 11 -8.53 -3.91 -2.72
N PRO A 12 -9.45 -3.07 -2.22
CA PRO A 12 -10.64 -2.69 -2.98
C PRO A 12 -10.28 -2.06 -4.35
N PRO A 13 -11.13 -2.23 -5.40
CA PRO A 13 -10.83 -1.75 -6.75
C PRO A 13 -10.58 -0.24 -6.87
N ASN A 14 -11.22 0.56 -6.01
CA ASN A 14 -10.99 2.01 -5.95
C ASN A 14 -9.58 2.35 -5.43
N ILE A 15 -9.05 1.59 -4.47
CA ILE A 15 -7.69 1.75 -3.95
C ILE A 15 -6.65 1.42 -5.02
N ILE A 16 -6.87 0.33 -5.79
CA ILE A 16 -6.00 -0.03 -6.91
C ILE A 16 -5.95 1.10 -7.96
N LYS A 17 -7.11 1.69 -8.28
CA LYS A 17 -7.18 2.84 -9.19
C LYS A 17 -6.44 4.06 -8.63
N GLN A 18 -6.60 4.36 -7.34
CA GLN A 18 -5.90 5.47 -6.69
C GLN A 18 -4.39 5.25 -6.66
N ALA A 19 -3.93 4.04 -6.38
CA ALA A 19 -2.52 3.66 -6.35
C ALA A 19 -1.80 4.03 -7.66
N THR A 20 -2.43 3.77 -8.81
CA THR A 20 -1.84 4.10 -10.13
C THR A 20 -1.70 5.60 -10.43
N ARG A 21 -2.41 6.46 -9.69
CA ARG A 21 -2.42 7.93 -9.87
C ARG A 21 -1.71 8.66 -8.74
N LEU A 22 -1.12 7.92 -7.80
CA LEU A 22 -0.56 8.48 -6.59
C LEU A 22 0.77 9.18 -6.90
N GLU A 23 0.87 10.44 -6.49
CA GLU A 23 2.11 11.21 -6.61
C GLU A 23 2.99 10.97 -5.37
N PRO A 24 4.31 10.72 -5.53
CA PRO A 24 5.20 10.45 -4.40
C PRO A 24 5.15 11.52 -3.30
N ALA A 25 4.99 12.80 -3.67
CA ALA A 25 4.94 13.91 -2.72
C ALA A 25 3.69 13.96 -1.83
N LYS A 26 2.66 13.18 -2.16
CA LYS A 26 1.42 13.08 -1.38
C LYS A 26 1.39 11.86 -0.46
N VAL A 27 2.49 11.12 -0.40
CA VAL A 27 2.60 9.90 0.39
C VAL A 27 3.11 10.22 1.78
N ASP A 28 2.33 9.87 2.79
CA ASP A 28 2.83 9.80 4.17
C ASP A 28 3.70 8.56 4.32
N ALA A 29 5.02 8.76 4.25
CA ALA A 29 5.98 7.68 4.28
C ALA A 29 5.96 6.91 5.61
N LEU A 30 5.67 7.59 6.72
CA LEU A 30 5.65 7.00 8.05
C LEU A 30 4.42 6.10 8.23
N ALA A 31 3.24 6.59 7.81
CA ALA A 31 2.00 5.82 7.87
C ALA A 31 2.09 4.54 7.02
N VAL A 32 2.70 4.61 5.83
CA VAL A 32 2.87 3.46 4.95
C VAL A 32 3.89 2.47 5.52
N ASN A 33 4.98 2.93 6.13
CA ASN A 33 5.95 2.05 6.78
C ASN A 33 5.30 1.29 7.97
N ALA A 34 4.50 1.99 8.79
CA ALA A 34 3.75 1.35 9.87
C ALA A 34 2.74 0.31 9.35
N ALA A 35 2.02 0.65 8.29
CA ALA A 35 1.07 -0.26 7.62
C ALA A 35 1.76 -1.50 7.05
N ALA A 36 2.91 -1.34 6.40
CA ALA A 36 3.72 -2.45 5.89
C ALA A 36 4.20 -3.36 7.04
N GLY A 37 4.67 -2.78 8.14
CA GLY A 37 5.05 -3.54 9.34
C GLY A 37 3.89 -4.34 9.94
N ALA A 38 2.69 -3.75 9.98
CA ALA A 38 1.48 -4.43 10.45
C ALA A 38 1.07 -5.59 9.50
N LEU A 39 1.12 -5.39 8.18
CA LEU A 39 0.85 -6.46 7.21
C LEU A 39 1.85 -7.62 7.32
N LEU A 40 3.13 -7.34 7.58
CA LEU A 40 4.16 -8.37 7.76
C LEU A 40 3.92 -9.21 9.01
N ARG A 41 3.40 -8.62 10.09
CA ARG A 41 3.02 -9.38 11.30
C ARG A 41 1.84 -10.33 11.06
N LEU A 42 0.97 -9.99 10.10
CA LEU A 42 -0.18 -10.80 9.70
C LEU A 42 0.14 -11.76 8.53
N LYS A 43 1.41 -11.94 8.18
CA LYS A 43 1.82 -12.85 7.10
C LYS A 43 1.27 -14.26 7.34
N GLY A 44 0.64 -14.84 6.30
CA GLY A 44 0.01 -16.15 6.37
C GLY A 44 -1.44 -16.12 6.88
N GLN A 45 -1.98 -14.95 7.21
CA GLN A 45 -3.36 -14.74 7.67
C GLN A 45 -4.10 -13.81 6.70
N PRO A 46 -4.54 -14.31 5.52
CA PRO A 46 -5.07 -13.47 4.45
C PRO A 46 -6.34 -12.70 4.86
N SER A 47 -7.23 -13.30 5.66
CA SER A 47 -8.43 -12.63 6.16
C SER A 47 -8.10 -11.44 7.06
N GLU A 48 -7.11 -11.59 7.94
CA GLU A 48 -6.66 -10.52 8.84
C GLU A 48 -5.96 -9.40 8.07
N GLN A 49 -5.19 -9.75 7.03
CA GLN A 49 -4.56 -8.76 6.15
C GLN A 49 -5.61 -7.91 5.41
N VAL A 50 -6.68 -8.54 4.91
CA VAL A 50 -7.81 -7.84 4.28
C VAL A 50 -8.55 -6.95 5.29
N ALA A 51 -8.80 -7.45 6.50
CA ALA A 51 -9.43 -6.68 7.57
C ALA A 51 -8.58 -5.44 7.91
N LEU A 52 -7.27 -5.60 8.07
CA LEU A 52 -6.35 -4.50 8.33
C LEU A 52 -6.41 -3.46 7.21
N VAL A 53 -6.25 -3.85 5.95
CA VAL A 53 -6.31 -2.92 4.80
C VAL A 53 -7.64 -2.18 4.73
N SER A 54 -8.75 -2.85 5.07
CA SER A 54 -10.09 -2.25 5.08
C SER A 54 -10.26 -1.18 6.16
N THR A 55 -9.46 -1.22 7.24
CA THR A 55 -9.49 -0.20 8.31
C THR A 55 -8.51 0.96 8.08
N MET A 56 -7.61 0.85 7.10
CA MET A 56 -6.63 1.90 6.81
C MET A 56 -7.29 3.10 6.14
N GLN A 57 -6.65 4.27 6.27
CA GLN A 57 -7.01 5.42 5.45
C GLN A 57 -6.80 5.07 3.97
N PRO A 58 -7.71 5.48 3.05
CA PRO A 58 -7.61 5.17 1.63
C PRO A 58 -6.28 5.62 0.99
N SER A 59 -5.73 6.75 1.42
CA SER A 59 -4.43 7.26 0.99
C SER A 59 -3.28 6.32 1.36
N THR A 60 -3.24 5.84 2.61
CA THR A 60 -2.24 4.87 3.08
C THR A 60 -2.38 3.52 2.37
N ALA A 61 -3.61 3.03 2.20
CA ALA A 61 -3.88 1.79 1.48
C ALA A 61 -3.47 1.89 0.00
N ALA A 62 -3.73 3.03 -0.65
CA ALA A 62 -3.33 3.28 -2.04
C ALA A 62 -1.80 3.34 -2.19
N ALA A 63 -1.10 3.97 -1.25
CA ALA A 63 0.35 4.03 -1.24
C ALA A 63 0.98 2.65 -1.03
N LEU A 64 0.43 1.85 -0.12
CA LEU A 64 0.87 0.48 0.13
C LEU A 64 0.59 -0.44 -1.07
N CYS A 65 -0.58 -0.28 -1.70
CA CYS A 65 -0.93 -0.97 -2.94
C CYS A 65 0.05 -0.57 -4.07
N ARG A 66 0.36 0.72 -4.22
CA ARG A 66 1.33 1.21 -5.21
C ARG A 66 2.72 0.62 -4.98
N TRP A 67 3.17 0.51 -3.73
CA TRP A 67 4.43 -0.12 -3.38
C TRP A 67 4.48 -1.60 -3.78
N LEU A 68 3.41 -2.36 -3.55
CA LEU A 68 3.35 -3.77 -3.95
C LEU A 68 3.31 -3.97 -5.47
N ILE A 69 2.75 -3.01 -6.21
CA ILE A 69 2.73 -3.00 -7.68
C ILE A 69 4.08 -2.61 -8.26
N ASP A 70 4.73 -1.61 -7.67
CA ASP A 70 5.96 -0.99 -8.17
C ASP A 70 6.88 -0.62 -6.98
N PRO A 71 7.76 -1.56 -6.54
CA PRO A 71 8.65 -1.31 -5.41
C PRO A 71 9.59 -0.12 -5.61
N SER A 72 9.93 0.20 -6.87
CA SER A 72 10.76 1.35 -7.26
C SER A 72 10.12 2.69 -6.89
N PHE A 73 8.78 2.75 -6.81
CA PHE A 73 8.04 3.94 -6.36
C PHE A 73 8.49 4.39 -4.96
N TRP A 74 8.90 3.46 -4.10
CA TRP A 74 9.34 3.81 -2.75
C TRP A 74 10.67 4.59 -2.74
N GLY A 75 11.56 4.30 -3.68
CA GLY A 75 12.78 5.09 -3.87
C GLY A 75 12.49 6.55 -4.24
N LEU A 76 11.37 6.79 -4.94
CA LEU A 76 10.91 8.15 -5.22
C LEU A 76 10.32 8.81 -3.97
N VAL A 77 9.47 8.10 -3.21
CA VAL A 77 8.90 8.61 -1.96
C VAL A 77 9.99 8.95 -0.94
N SER A 78 11.01 8.11 -0.77
CA SER A 78 12.13 8.37 0.15
C SER A 78 13.01 9.54 -0.28
N ASN A 79 13.06 9.83 -1.58
CA ASN A 79 13.82 10.96 -2.13
C ASN A 79 13.04 12.28 -2.08
N VAL A 80 11.72 12.25 -1.85
CA VAL A 80 10.94 13.45 -1.53
C VAL A 80 11.19 13.81 -0.07
N THR A 81 12.36 14.38 0.19
CA THR A 81 12.66 15.07 1.44
C THR A 81 11.84 16.36 1.45
N THR A 82 10.64 16.31 2.00
CA THR A 82 9.96 17.55 2.39
C THR A 82 10.47 17.88 3.80
N HIS A 83 11.45 18.78 3.86
CA HIS A 83 11.89 19.45 5.09
C HIS A 83 10.76 20.33 5.65
#